data_AF-A0A537CW24-F1
#
_entry.id   AF-A0A537CW24-F1
#
_cell.length_a   1.000
_cell.length_b   1.000
_cell.length_c   1.000
_cell.angle_alpha   90.00
_cell.angle_beta   90.00
_cell.angle_gamma   90.00
#
_symmetry.space_group_name_H-M   'P 1'
#
loop_
_entity.id
_entity.type
_entity.pdbx_description
1 polymer ?
#
loop_
_entity_poly.entity_id
_entity_poly.type
_entity_poly.pdbx_seq_one_letter_code
_entity_poly.pdbx_strand_id
1 'polypeptide(L)'
;FHQAIIRLSGSHLMGKTIENLFIHVRAIRRMTISQRDRAARSIVDHMQIIEALERRDTGEAERLVREHSLNLAMYVDKYCDFLD
;
A
#
# COMPACT_ATOMS: atom_id res chain seq x y z
N PHE A 1 7.83 -4.62 0.95
CA PHE A 1 7.71 -3.29 0.35
C PHE A 1 7.40 -2.21 1.40
N HIS A 2 6.14 -2.05 1.86
CA HIS A 2 5.74 -0.92 2.73
C HIS A 2 6.56 -0.74 4.01
N GLN A 3 6.93 -1.84 4.70
CA GLN A 3 7.81 -1.76 5.88
C GLN A 3 9.19 -1.17 5.58
N ALA A 4 9.72 -1.39 4.37
CA ALA A 4 10.99 -0.79 3.96
C ALA A 4 10.83 0.73 3.76
N ILE A 5 9.75 1.17 3.11
CA ILE A 5 9.43 2.59 2.91
C ILE A 5 9.31 3.33 4.25
N ILE A 6 8.59 2.75 5.22
CA ILE A 6 8.45 3.37 6.55
C ILE A 6 9.80 3.43 7.26
N ARG A 7 10.64 2.40 7.16
CA ARG A 7 11.98 2.42 7.74
C ARG A 7 12.86 3.52 7.14
N LEU A 8 12.72 3.82 5.85
CA LEU A 8 13.43 4.93 5.20
C LEU A 8 13.05 6.30 5.77
N SER A 9 11.89 6.46 6.40
CA SER A 9 11.50 7.72 7.04
C SER A 9 12.31 8.07 8.30
N GLY A 10 13.01 7.08 8.90
CA GLY A 10 13.71 7.25 10.18
C GLY A 10 12.78 7.50 11.39
N SER A 11 11.46 7.51 11.21
CA SER A 11 10.51 7.81 12.28
C SER A 11 10.09 6.56 13.05
N HIS A 12 10.59 6.44 14.28
CA HIS A 12 10.21 5.35 15.18
C HIS A 12 8.71 5.38 15.52
N LEU A 13 8.14 6.57 15.70
CA LEU A 13 6.72 6.74 15.97
C LEU A 13 5.87 6.21 14.82
N MET A 14 6.18 6.59 13.57
CA MET A 14 5.46 6.09 12.40
C MET A 14 5.58 4.57 12.27
N GLY A 15 6.77 4.02 12.53
CA GLY A 15 7.00 2.57 12.55
C GLY A 15 6.04 1.85 13.51
N LYS A 16 5.97 2.33 14.76
CA LYS A 16 5.11 1.74 15.80
C LYS A 16 3.61 1.92 15.50
N THR A 17 3.20 3.08 15.01
CA THR A 17 1.80 3.36 14.69
C THR A 17 1.28 2.47 13.56
N ILE A 18 2.09 2.23 12.54
CA ILE A 18 1.65 1.51 11.33
C ILE A 18 1.83 -0.03 11.47
N GLU A 19 2.60 -0.50 12.45
CA GLU A 19 2.84 -1.93 12.66
C GLU A 19 1.55 -2.75 12.81
N ASN A 20 0.60 -2.25 13.62
CA ASN A 20 -0.70 -2.90 13.83
C ASN A 20 -1.56 -2.90 12.56
N LEU A 21 -1.45 -1.86 11.72
CA LEU A 21 -2.18 -1.76 10.47
C LEU A 21 -1.76 -2.85 9.46
N PHE A 22 -0.50 -3.25 9.46
CA PHE A 22 0.00 -4.26 8.51
C PHE A 22 -0.66 -5.63 8.67
N ILE A 23 -1.08 -6.00 9.87
CA ILE A 23 -1.80 -7.26 10.09
C ILE A 23 -3.11 -7.26 9.31
N HIS A 24 -3.88 -6.17 9.42
CA HIS A 24 -5.14 -6.00 8.70
C HIS A 24 -4.95 -5.95 7.18
N VAL A 25 -3.97 -5.18 6.70
CA VAL A 25 -3.66 -5.11 5.26
C VAL A 25 -3.25 -6.47 4.69
N ARG A 26 -2.51 -7.29 5.45
CA ARG A 26 -2.13 -8.65 5.03
C ARG A 26 -3.34 -9.59 4.95
N ALA A 27 -4.30 -9.48 5.86
CA ALA A 27 -5.53 -10.26 5.80
C ALA A 27 -6.35 -9.91 4.56
N ILE A 28 -6.57 -8.61 4.31
CA ILE A 28 -7.26 -8.10 3.12
C ILE A 28 -6.56 -8.56 1.84
N ARG A 29 -5.22 -8.44 1.78
CA ARG A 29 -4.45 -8.92 0.62
C ARG A 29 -4.68 -10.41 0.39
N ARG A 30 -4.63 -11.26 1.41
CA ARG A 30 -4.88 -12.71 1.25
C ARG A 30 -6.28 -13.00 0.69
N MET A 31 -7.29 -12.26 1.13
CA MET A 31 -8.66 -12.42 0.64
C MET A 31 -8.85 -11.91 -0.80
N THR A 32 -8.07 -10.90 -1.21
CA THR A 32 -8.24 -10.22 -2.51
C THR A 32 -7.23 -10.65 -3.58
N ILE A 33 -6.19 -11.43 -3.24
CA ILE A 33 -5.07 -11.75 -4.15
C ILE A 33 -5.46 -12.63 -5.34
N SER A 34 -6.46 -13.50 -5.18
CA SER A 34 -6.96 -14.39 -6.24
C SER A 34 -7.90 -13.70 -7.22
N GLN A 35 -8.26 -12.43 -6.98
CA GLN A 35 -9.23 -11.70 -7.80
C GLN A 35 -8.54 -10.73 -8.78
N ARG A 36 -8.89 -10.87 -10.07
CA ARG A 36 -8.76 -9.85 -11.13
C ARG A 36 -7.42 -9.09 -11.15
N ASP A 37 -6.30 -9.78 -11.35
CA ASP A 37 -4.97 -9.17 -11.60
C ASP A 37 -4.47 -8.18 -10.53
N ARG A 38 -4.99 -8.26 -9.30
CA ARG A 38 -4.62 -7.32 -8.22
C ARG A 38 -3.15 -7.43 -7.83
N ALA A 39 -2.58 -8.63 -7.86
CA ALA A 39 -1.17 -8.83 -7.60
C ALA A 39 -0.29 -8.10 -8.64
N ALA A 40 -0.60 -8.26 -9.93
CA ALA A 40 0.13 -7.62 -11.02
C ALA A 40 0.04 -6.08 -10.93
N ARG A 41 -1.16 -5.54 -10.70
CA ARG A 41 -1.36 -4.10 -10.51
C ARG A 41 -0.59 -3.55 -9.30
N SER A 42 -0.64 -4.24 -8.15
CA SER A 42 0.13 -3.81 -6.98
C SER A 42 1.64 -3.82 -7.22
N ILE A 43 2.16 -4.70 -8.09
CA ILE A 43 3.59 -4.70 -8.43
C ILE A 43 3.93 -3.46 -9.27
N VAL A 44 3.10 -3.12 -10.26
CA VAL A 44 3.27 -1.91 -11.07
C VAL A 44 3.25 -0.66 -10.19
N ASP A 45 2.26 -0.53 -9.31
CA ASP A 45 2.18 0.60 -8.36
C ASP A 45 3.45 0.70 -7.49
N HIS A 46 3.96 -0.44 -7.00
CA HIS A 46 5.15 -0.48 -6.16
C HIS A 46 6.39 -0.04 -6.93
N MET A 47 6.54 -0.46 -8.18
CA MET A 47 7.66 -0.04 -9.03
C MET A 47 7.61 1.47 -9.31
N GLN A 48 6.45 2.03 -9.63
CA GLN A 48 6.31 3.47 -9.86
C GLN A 48 6.69 4.29 -8.61
N ILE A 49 6.29 3.83 -7.42
CA ILE A 49 6.69 4.47 -6.15
C ILE A 49 8.21 4.40 -5.96
N ILE A 50 8.83 3.25 -6.23
CA ILE A 50 10.30 3.08 -6.11
C ILE A 50 11.00 4.06 -7.05
N GLU A 51 10.59 4.12 -8.31
CA GLU A 51 11.20 5.02 -9.30
C GLU A 51 11.05 6.49 -8.92
N ALA A 52 9.91 6.91 -8.37
CA ALA A 52 9.72 8.27 -7.87
C ALA A 52 10.66 8.58 -6.69
N LEU A 53 10.83 7.64 -5.77
CA LEU A 53 11.77 7.76 -4.65
C LEU A 53 13.23 7.80 -5.12
N GLU A 54 13.62 6.98 -6.10
CA GLU A 54 14.96 6.97 -6.68
C GLU A 54 15.31 8.29 -7.37
N ARG A 55 14.33 8.90 -8.05
CA ARG A 55 14.46 10.26 -8.62
C ARG A 55 14.40 11.38 -7.58
N ARG A 56 14.12 11.06 -6.31
CA ARG A 56 13.86 12.02 -5.21
C ARG A 56 12.71 12.98 -5.51
N ASP A 57 11.75 12.55 -6.32
CA ASP A 57 10.53 13.31 -6.59
C ASP A 57 9.52 13.06 -5.47
N THR A 58 9.58 13.90 -4.43
CA THR A 58 8.76 13.73 -3.24
C THR A 58 7.27 13.93 -3.51
N GLY A 59 6.92 14.81 -4.46
CA GLY A 59 5.53 15.10 -4.80
C GLY A 59 4.88 13.91 -5.51
N GLU A 60 5.58 13.34 -6.48
CA GLU A 60 5.09 12.16 -7.19
C GLU A 60 5.07 10.92 -6.28
N ALA A 61 6.08 10.74 -5.45
CA ALA A 61 6.10 9.64 -4.47
C ALA A 61 4.91 9.73 -3.49
N GLU A 62 4.58 10.92 -2.98
CA GLU A 62 3.41 11.13 -2.12
C GLU A 62 2.12 10.76 -2.86
N ARG A 63 1.94 11.29 -4.07
CA ARG A 63 0.74 11.07 -4.90
C ARG A 63 0.51 9.59 -5.15
N LEU A 64 1.55 8.87 -5.60
CA LEU A 64 1.49 7.44 -5.91
C LEU A 64 1.20 6.58 -4.66
N VAL A 65 1.85 6.87 -3.52
CA VAL A 65 1.60 6.13 -2.27
C VAL A 65 0.17 6.33 -1.76
N ARG A 66 -0.34 7.57 -1.85
CA ARG A 66 -1.73 7.90 -1.49
C ARG A 66 -2.72 7.17 -2.40
N GLU A 67 -2.53 7.26 -3.71
CA GLU A 67 -3.39 6.61 -4.70
C GLU A 67 -3.41 5.09 -4.53
N HIS A 68 -2.25 4.45 -4.36
CA HIS A 68 -2.14 3.01 -4.09
C HIS A 68 -2.99 2.58 -2.88
N SER A 69 -2.98 3.39 -1.81
CA SER A 69 -3.73 3.10 -0.58
C SER A 69 -5.24 3.27 -0.78
N LEU A 70 -5.67 4.34 -1.46
CA LEU A 70 -7.09 4.59 -1.74
C LEU A 70 -7.68 3.57 -2.73
N ASN A 71 -6.91 3.13 -3.73
CA ASN A 71 -7.30 2.07 -4.65
C ASN A 71 -7.49 0.72 -3.95
N LEU A 72 -6.78 0.47 -2.84
CA LEU A 72 -7.07 -0.68 -1.99
C LEU A 72 -8.40 -0.49 -1.25
N ALA A 73 -8.62 0.68 -0.64
CA ALA A 73 -9.85 0.99 0.10
C ALA A 73 -11.10 0.88 -0.80
N MET A 74 -11.11 1.52 -1.97
CA MET A 74 -12.22 1.44 -2.94
C MET A 74 -12.50 0.01 -3.40
N TYR A 75 -11.47 -0.82 -3.49
CA TYR A 75 -11.65 -2.22 -3.84
C TYR A 75 -12.33 -3.01 -2.72
N VAL A 76 -11.89 -2.79 -1.47
CA VAL A 76 -12.49 -3.45 -0.31
C VAL A 76 -13.96 -3.06 -0.21
N ASP A 77 -14.26 -1.76 -0.32
CA ASP A 77 -15.62 -1.21 -0.33
C ASP A 77 -16.50 -1.84 -1.42
N LYS A 78 -15.95 -2.03 -2.62
CA LYS A 78 -16.72 -2.57 -3.76
C LYS A 78 -16.90 -4.09 -3.77
N TYR A 79 -16.00 -4.85 -3.15
CA TYR A 79 -15.92 -6.31 -3.35
C TYR A 79 -15.91 -7.12 -2.05
N CYS A 80 -15.91 -6.49 -0.88
CA CYS A 80 -15.94 -7.17 0.41
C CYS A 80 -17.21 -6.79 1.20
N ASP A 81 -18.36 -7.31 0.75
CA ASP A 81 -19.69 -7.22 1.41
C ASP A 81 -19.78 -7.97 2.76
N PHE A 82 -18.66 -8.26 3.43
CA PHE A 82 -18.62 -9.11 4.63
C PHE A 82 -18.12 -8.38 5.89
N LEU A 83 -18.03 -7.05 5.85
CA LEU A 83 -17.59 -6.23 7.00
C LEU A 83 -18.75 -5.62 7.81
N ASP A 84 -20.00 -5.96 7.46
CA ASP A 84 -21.19 -5.69 8.26
C ASP A 84 -21.51 -6.83 9.24
#